data_AF-A0A3D2JDR5-F1
#
_entry.id   AF-A0A3D2JDR5-F1
#
_cell.length_a   1.000
_cell.length_b   1.000
_cell.length_c   1.000
_cell.angle_alpha   90.00
_cell.angle_beta   90.00
_cell.angle_gamma   90.00
#
_symmetry.space_group_name_H-M   'P 1'
#
loop_
_entity.id
_entity.type
_entity.pdbx_description
1 polymer ?
#
loop_
_entity_poly.entity_id
_entity_poly.type
_entity_poly.pdbx_seq_one_letter_code
_entity_poly.pdbx_strand_id
1 'polypeptide(L)'
;TFRAHQVPVEDVKTNPKHLKMLEDWMKSYKPETLFDSNGRLVPELADLAPKGDRRMGANPHANGGKLLVELNMPDYRNYAVKVERPATSYFGNTKQLGAMMRDI
;
A
#
# COMPACT_ATOMS: atom_id res chain seq x y z
N THR A 1 -15.72 -19.03 -13.19
CA THR A 1 -17.07 -18.46 -12.96
C THR A 1 -17.00 -17.45 -11.83
N PHE A 2 -17.93 -16.49 -11.75
CA PHE A 2 -18.04 -15.51 -10.65
C PHE A 2 -18.17 -16.18 -9.26
N ARG A 3 -18.63 -17.44 -9.21
CA ARG A 3 -18.79 -18.22 -7.98
C ARG A 3 -17.49 -18.44 -7.20
N ALA A 4 -16.33 -18.29 -7.84
CA ALA A 4 -15.03 -18.41 -7.18
C ALA A 4 -14.55 -17.10 -6.51
N HIS A 5 -15.37 -16.03 -6.52
CA HIS A 5 -14.96 -14.71 -6.03
C HIS A 5 -14.72 -14.66 -4.52
N GLN A 6 -15.55 -15.33 -3.73
CA GLN A 6 -15.44 -15.34 -2.27
C GLN A 6 -14.99 -16.70 -1.75
N VAL A 7 -15.89 -17.50 -1.17
CA VAL A 7 -15.56 -18.83 -0.63
C VAL A 7 -16.05 -19.91 -1.59
N PRO A 8 -15.15 -20.57 -2.35
CA PRO A 8 -15.56 -21.55 -3.36
C PRO A 8 -15.95 -22.92 -2.79
N VAL A 9 -15.59 -23.21 -1.53
CA VAL A 9 -15.94 -24.44 -0.81
C VAL A 9 -16.42 -24.07 0.59
N GLU A 10 -17.73 -24.13 0.80
CA GLU A 10 -18.39 -23.75 2.07
C GLU A 10 -18.48 -24.94 3.04
N ASP A 11 -18.92 -24.72 4.29
CA ASP A 11 -19.25 -25.77 5.27
C ASP A 11 -18.19 -26.85 5.54
N VAL A 12 -16.91 -26.58 5.27
CA VAL A 12 -15.81 -27.56 5.42
C VAL A 12 -15.66 -28.13 6.85
N LYS A 13 -16.21 -27.43 7.86
CA LYS A 13 -16.19 -27.89 9.25
C LYS A 13 -17.25 -28.95 9.57
N THR A 14 -18.39 -28.92 8.89
CA THR A 14 -19.57 -29.74 9.19
C THR A 14 -19.91 -30.71 8.07
N ASN A 15 -19.37 -30.51 6.86
CA ASN A 15 -19.62 -31.34 5.69
C ASN A 15 -18.34 -32.10 5.27
N PRO A 16 -18.25 -33.42 5.53
CA PRO A 16 -17.08 -34.22 5.18
C PRO A 16 -16.75 -34.26 3.67
N LYS A 17 -17.74 -34.11 2.79
CA LYS A 17 -17.48 -34.06 1.33
C LYS A 17 -16.78 -32.77 0.94
N HIS A 18 -17.20 -31.64 1.50
CA HIS A 18 -16.55 -30.35 1.26
C HIS A 18 -15.15 -30.31 1.89
N LEU A 19 -14.97 -30.94 3.06
CA LEU A 19 -13.64 -31.10 3.65
C LEU A 19 -12.71 -31.87 2.71
N LYS A 20 -13.19 -32.97 2.12
CA LYS A 20 -12.40 -33.74 1.15
C LYS A 20 -12.04 -32.93 -0.09
N MET A 21 -12.97 -32.12 -0.61
CA MET A 21 -12.69 -31.21 -1.74
C MET A 21 -11.61 -30.18 -1.40
N LEU A 22 -11.66 -29.59 -0.20
CA LEU A 22 -10.63 -28.66 0.26
C LEU A 22 -9.27 -29.35 0.41
N GLU A 23 -9.23 -30.56 0.98
CA GLU A 23 -8.01 -31.36 1.12
C GLU A 23 -7.37 -31.64 -0.24
N ASP A 24 -8.16 -32.12 -1.20
CA ASP A 24 -7.66 -32.46 -2.54
C ASP A 24 -7.15 -31.21 -3.26
N TRP A 25 -7.83 -30.07 -3.11
CA TRP A 25 -7.36 -28.79 -3.64
C TRP A 25 -6.04 -28.34 -3.02
N MET A 26 -5.90 -28.37 -1.69
CA MET A 26 -4.65 -27.98 -1.02
C MET A 26 -3.49 -28.92 -1.38
N LYS A 27 -3.75 -30.25 -1.45
CA LYS A 27 -2.75 -31.25 -1.84
C LYS A 27 -2.35 -31.16 -3.31
N SER A 28 -3.20 -30.61 -4.19
CA SER A 28 -2.86 -30.40 -5.60
C SER A 28 -1.62 -29.52 -5.81
N TYR A 29 -1.29 -28.64 -4.85
CA TYR A 29 -0.09 -27.81 -4.87
C TYR A 29 1.19 -28.54 -4.41
N LYS A 30 1.08 -29.80 -3.96
CA LYS A 30 2.21 -30.61 -3.47
C LYS A 30 3.03 -29.91 -2.38
N PRO A 31 2.42 -29.51 -1.25
CA PRO A 31 3.09 -28.75 -0.19
C PRO A 31 4.38 -29.43 0.32
N GLU A 32 4.46 -30.76 0.27
CA GLU A 32 5.64 -31.56 0.61
C GLU A 32 6.87 -31.27 -0.28
N THR A 33 6.68 -30.65 -1.44
CA THR A 33 7.76 -30.21 -2.33
C THR A 33 8.12 -28.73 -2.16
N LEU A 34 7.29 -27.98 -1.43
CA LEU A 34 7.40 -26.54 -1.26
C LEU A 34 7.97 -26.18 0.12
N PHE A 35 7.72 -27.02 1.13
CA PHE A 35 8.12 -26.77 2.52
C PHE A 35 8.94 -27.93 3.08
N ASP A 36 9.91 -27.60 3.94
CA ASP A 36 10.70 -28.57 4.69
C ASP A 36 9.91 -29.19 5.86
N SER A 37 10.51 -30.16 6.56
CA SER A 37 9.89 -30.83 7.71
C SER A 37 9.60 -29.91 8.90
N ASN A 38 10.19 -28.71 8.94
CA ASN A 38 9.96 -27.69 9.96
C ASN A 38 8.91 -26.64 9.51
N GLY A 39 8.31 -26.81 8.32
CA GLY A 39 7.33 -25.90 7.76
C GLY A 39 7.94 -24.64 7.13
N ARG A 40 9.25 -24.61 6.84
CA ARG A 40 9.90 -23.48 6.16
C ARG A 40 9.83 -23.68 4.64
N LEU A 41 9.62 -22.59 3.89
CA LEU A 41 9.72 -22.61 2.43
C LEU A 41 11.13 -23.10 2.04
N VAL A 42 11.23 -24.00 1.07
CA VAL A 42 12.52 -24.55 0.65
C VAL A 42 13.44 -23.44 0.09
N PRO A 43 14.76 -23.49 0.37
CA PRO A 43 15.69 -22.40 0.03
C PRO A 43 15.69 -22.02 -1.46
N GLU A 44 15.63 -23.01 -2.35
CA GLU A 44 15.64 -22.80 -3.80
C GLU A 44 14.46 -21.97 -4.30
N LEU A 45 13.28 -22.07 -3.65
CA LEU A 45 12.11 -21.24 -3.96
C LEU A 45 12.18 -19.87 -3.28
N ALA A 46 12.70 -19.82 -2.05
CA ALA A 46 12.88 -18.57 -1.30
C ALA A 46 13.87 -17.60 -1.98
N ASP A 47 14.82 -18.13 -2.75
CA ASP A 47 15.82 -17.35 -3.48
C ASP A 47 15.32 -16.74 -4.79
N LEU A 48 14.17 -17.19 -5.30
CA LEU A 48 13.52 -16.57 -6.45
C LEU A 48 12.98 -15.16 -6.12
N ALA A 49 12.69 -14.89 -4.85
CA ALA A 49 12.18 -13.59 -4.42
C ALA A 49 13.32 -12.54 -4.34
N PRO A 50 13.06 -11.27 -4.73
CA PRO A 50 13.99 -10.18 -4.50
C PRO A 50 14.38 -10.06 -3.02
N LYS A 51 15.55 -9.47 -2.75
CA LYS A 51 16.04 -9.24 -1.38
C LYS A 51 16.00 -7.75 -1.03
N GLY A 52 16.02 -7.44 0.27
CA GLY A 52 16.03 -6.06 0.77
C GLY A 52 14.83 -5.23 0.30
N ASP A 53 15.09 -3.98 -0.09
CA ASP A 53 14.09 -2.99 -0.51
C ASP A 53 13.53 -3.23 -1.93
N ARG A 54 14.06 -4.22 -2.65
CA ARG A 54 13.46 -4.65 -3.93
C ARG A 54 12.24 -5.54 -3.76
N ARG A 55 11.96 -6.03 -2.54
CA ARG A 55 10.72 -6.76 -2.23
C ARG A 55 9.55 -5.78 -2.26
N MET A 56 8.46 -6.12 -2.94
CA MET A 56 7.29 -5.23 -3.05
C MET A 56 6.78 -4.74 -1.69
N GLY A 57 6.69 -5.62 -0.69
CA GLY A 57 6.25 -5.25 0.67
C GLY A 57 7.28 -4.51 1.53
N ALA A 58 8.54 -4.43 1.10
CA ALA A 58 9.60 -3.70 1.80
C ALA A 58 10.04 -2.42 1.06
N ASN A 59 9.61 -2.26 -0.19
CA ASN A 59 9.99 -1.14 -1.03
C ASN A 59 9.62 0.18 -0.33
N PRO A 60 10.54 1.14 -0.19
CA PRO A 60 10.26 2.39 0.51
C PRO A 60 9.16 3.22 -0.19
N HIS A 61 8.93 3.02 -1.48
CA HIS A 61 7.80 3.64 -2.19
C HIS A 61 6.44 3.06 -1.77
N ALA A 62 6.41 1.82 -1.26
CA ALA A 62 5.20 1.23 -0.66
C ALA A 62 4.98 1.69 0.80
N ASN A 63 5.95 2.40 1.39
CA ASN A 63 5.84 3.07 2.68
C ASN A 63 6.43 4.49 2.58
N GLY A 64 5.72 5.34 1.81
CA GLY A 64 6.22 6.63 1.37
C GLY A 64 6.67 7.57 2.48
N GLY A 65 6.17 7.40 3.71
CA GLY A 65 6.64 8.16 4.89
C GLY A 65 8.14 8.06 5.14
N LYS A 66 8.80 6.97 4.72
CA LYS A 66 10.27 6.82 4.79
C LYS A 66 11.04 7.72 3.80
N LEU A 67 10.36 8.20 2.77
CA LEU A 67 10.93 9.01 1.69
C LEU A 67 10.52 10.48 1.77
N LEU A 68 9.55 10.80 2.63
CA LEU A 68 9.10 12.18 2.80
C LEU A 68 10.21 13.04 3.41
N VAL A 69 10.37 14.22 2.83
CA VAL A 69 11.18 15.31 3.38
C VAL A 69 10.28 16.53 3.51
N GLU A 70 10.53 17.36 4.53
CA GLU A 70 9.80 18.61 4.68
C GLU A 70 10.12 19.54 3.49
N LEU A 71 9.09 20.24 3.01
CA LEU A 71 9.27 21.26 1.97
C LEU A 71 10.03 22.45 2.56
N ASN A 72 10.92 23.03 1.77
CA ASN A 72 11.59 24.28 2.13
C ASN A 72 10.62 25.45 1.97
N MET A 73 9.82 25.70 3.01
CA MET A 73 8.77 26.71 2.95
C MET A 73 9.35 28.13 3.03
N PRO A 74 8.99 29.06 2.12
CA PRO A 74 9.26 30.48 2.33
C PRO A 74 8.43 31.03 3.50
N ASP A 75 8.84 32.16 4.10
CA ASP A 75 8.01 32.81 5.12
C ASP A 75 6.68 33.25 4.50
N TYR A 76 5.59 32.62 4.91
CA TYR A 76 4.25 32.87 4.39
C TYR A 76 3.82 34.33 4.54
N ARG A 77 4.41 35.09 5.47
CA ARG A 77 4.14 36.51 5.68
C ARG A 77 4.55 37.36 4.48
N ASN A 78 5.50 36.91 3.66
CA ASN A 78 5.91 37.60 2.44
C ASN A 78 4.80 37.65 1.38
N TYR A 79 3.76 36.81 1.52
CA TYR A 79 2.60 36.74 0.61
C TYR A 79 1.33 37.31 1.25
N ALA A 80 1.43 37.91 2.44
CA ALA A 80 0.29 38.45 3.15
C ALA A 80 -0.31 39.65 2.40
N VAL A 81 -1.64 39.67 2.31
CA VAL A 81 -2.38 40.84 1.83
C VAL A 81 -2.48 41.84 2.98
N LYS A 82 -2.00 43.06 2.76
CA LYS A 82 -2.20 44.16 3.71
C LYS A 82 -3.68 44.54 3.77
N VAL A 83 -4.30 44.41 4.93
CA VAL A 83 -5.68 44.82 5.19
C VAL A 83 -5.67 46.01 6.14
N GLU A 84 -5.86 47.22 5.61
CA GLU A 84 -5.87 48.43 6.43
C GLU A 84 -7.25 48.70 7.06
N ARG A 85 -8.33 48.37 6.34
CA ARG A 85 -9.72 48.50 6.80
C ARG A 85 -10.54 47.29 6.32
N PRO A 86 -11.48 46.77 7.14
CA PRO A 86 -12.33 45.68 6.72
C PRO A 86 -13.22 46.06 5.53
N ALA A 87 -13.42 45.12 4.59
CA ALA A 87 -14.35 45.22 3.46
C ALA A 87 -14.12 46.39 2.48
N THR A 88 -12.93 47.00 2.43
CA THR A 88 -12.63 48.11 1.51
C THR A 88 -11.83 47.72 0.26
N SER A 89 -11.37 46.47 0.19
CA SER A 89 -10.52 45.98 -0.91
C SER A 89 -10.80 44.51 -1.22
N TYR A 90 -10.70 44.13 -2.49
CA TYR A 90 -10.92 42.78 -2.97
C TYR A 90 -9.62 42.17 -3.50
N PHE A 91 -9.22 41.02 -2.95
CA PHE A 91 -8.04 40.27 -3.38
C PHE A 91 -8.40 38.82 -3.67
N GLY A 92 -7.84 38.27 -4.74
CA GLY A 92 -7.96 36.84 -5.03
C GLY A 92 -7.01 36.03 -4.14
N ASN A 93 -7.56 35.12 -3.34
CA ASN A 93 -6.78 34.22 -2.47
C ASN A 93 -5.86 33.27 -3.28
N THR A 94 -6.32 32.79 -4.43
CA THR A 94 -5.56 31.88 -5.30
C THR A 94 -4.34 32.53 -5.91
N LYS A 95 -4.34 33.86 -6.13
CA LYS A 95 -3.18 34.58 -6.66
C LYS A 95 -2.01 34.59 -5.67
N GLN A 96 -2.29 34.81 -4.38
CA GLN A 96 -1.25 34.78 -3.34
C GLN A 96 -0.77 33.36 -3.05
N LEU A 97 -1.71 32.40 -3.01
CA LEU A 97 -1.36 30.99 -2.89
C LEU A 97 -0.47 30.52 -4.04
N GLY A 98 -0.79 30.91 -5.28
CA GLY A 98 0.01 30.58 -6.46
C GLY A 98 1.40 31.20 -6.43
N ALA A 99 1.53 32.43 -5.92
CA ALA A 99 2.84 33.06 -5.72
C ALA A 99 3.69 32.32 -4.68
N MET A 100 3.10 31.89 -3.55
CA MET A 100 3.79 31.07 -2.56
C MET A 100 4.17 29.70 -3.13
N MET A 101 3.27 29.02 -3.84
CA MET A 101 3.54 27.72 -4.47
C MET A 101 4.64 27.78 -5.54
N ARG A 102 4.82 28.91 -6.23
CA ARG A 102 5.93 29.10 -7.18
C ARG A 102 7.29 29.15 -6.47
N ASP A 103 7.31 29.63 -5.24
CA ASP A 103 8.53 29.89 -4.48
C ASP A 103 8.87 28.76 -3.46
N ILE A 104 8.01 27.74 -3.35
CA ILE A 104 8.28 26.45 -2.70
C ILE A 104 9.06 25.56 -3.67
#